data_AF-A0A7V6UF02-F1
#
_entry.id   AF-A0A7V6UF02-F1
#
_cell.length_a   1.000
_cell.length_b   1.000
_cell.length_c   1.000
_cell.angle_alpha   90.00
_cell.angle_beta   90.00
_cell.angle_gamma   90.00
#
_symmetry.space_group_name_H-M   'P 1'
#
loop_
_entity.id
_entity.type
_entity.pdbx_description
1 polymer ?
#
loop_
_entity_poly.entity_id
_entity_poly.type
_entity_poly.pdbx_seq_one_letter_code
_entity_poly.pdbx_strand_id
1 'polypeptide(L)'
;NYWNAKLQDDVYAIKAYGYEAGREIEYEYAQKKVKDENGETVSVDDTSKVKSFDGVLIPKEIIEMSYFPEELDTINALTEKSVALGAELDEMREEESGDDGLLKEVLNENGDGIPKANLNKRLKELESKKTSAVMDAMTKLMTLFDEGKTDEMEALISKAPELAEFDIRNKNGTFGKAKLKAALKLAMDSAVVPEIYKEEYDALLAYQAKMIEKEETDKAIKEAQKALDDKVLAKYEELTVEEIKHLLFDMKWMAKLETDIRNEIAQVLNSLSSKVLLIAKRYEHTLGEIEEKVETSRKAVMLALERMGYKW
;
A
#
# COMPACT_ATOMS: atom_id res chain seq x y z
N ASN A 1 -9.82 -22.79 -27.22
CA ASN A 1 -8.95 -23.51 -28.17
C ASN A 1 -7.63 -22.77 -28.24
N TYR A 2 -6.59 -23.29 -27.57
CA TYR A 2 -5.28 -22.63 -27.42
C TYR A 2 -4.55 -22.45 -28.75
N TRP A 3 -4.75 -23.38 -29.70
CA TRP A 3 -4.17 -23.30 -31.05
C TRP A 3 -4.47 -21.97 -31.73
N ASN A 4 -5.75 -21.62 -31.85
CA ASN A 4 -6.18 -20.38 -32.51
C ASN A 4 -5.82 -19.10 -31.75
N ALA A 5 -5.50 -19.20 -30.45
CA ALA A 5 -5.33 -18.04 -29.60
C ALA A 5 -3.89 -17.52 -29.60
N LYS A 6 -2.91 -18.42 -29.61
CA LYS A 6 -1.48 -18.06 -29.50
C LYS A 6 -0.54 -19.05 -30.19
N LEU A 7 -0.78 -20.36 -30.02
CA LEU A 7 0.18 -21.38 -30.47
C LEU A 7 0.37 -21.38 -31.99
N GLN A 8 -0.68 -21.10 -32.78
CA GLN A 8 -0.57 -20.99 -34.24
C GLN A 8 0.38 -19.87 -34.67
N ASP A 9 0.30 -18.70 -34.02
CA ASP A 9 1.14 -17.55 -34.33
C ASP A 9 2.60 -17.83 -33.99
N ASP A 10 2.86 -18.44 -32.83
CA ASP A 10 4.22 -18.82 -32.43
C ASP A 10 4.85 -19.79 -33.45
N VAL A 11 4.09 -20.81 -33.90
CA VAL A 11 4.57 -21.78 -34.90
C VAL A 11 4.86 -21.11 -36.24
N TYR A 12 4.06 -20.13 -36.67
CA TYR A 12 4.33 -19.38 -37.90
C TYR A 12 5.55 -18.48 -37.77
N ALA A 13 5.74 -17.82 -36.64
CA ALA A 13 6.93 -17.01 -36.38
C ALA A 13 8.21 -17.89 -36.41
N ILE A 14 8.20 -19.05 -35.78
CA ILE A 14 9.33 -20.00 -35.85
C ILE A 14 9.58 -20.47 -37.29
N LYS A 15 8.51 -20.75 -38.05
CA LYS A 15 8.64 -21.17 -39.45
C LYS A 15 9.27 -20.08 -40.32
N ALA A 16 8.96 -18.81 -40.06
CA ALA A 16 9.43 -17.68 -40.84
C ALA A 16 10.85 -17.24 -40.44
N TYR A 17 11.14 -17.19 -39.14
CA TYR A 17 12.31 -16.52 -38.58
C TYR A 17 13.26 -17.46 -37.80
N GLY A 18 12.91 -18.74 -37.68
CA GLY A 18 13.68 -19.69 -36.88
C GLY A 18 13.40 -19.59 -35.39
N TYR A 19 14.11 -20.39 -34.60
CA TYR A 19 14.01 -20.34 -33.14
C TYR A 19 14.67 -19.08 -32.57
N GLU A 20 15.57 -18.44 -33.32
CA GLU A 20 16.26 -17.22 -32.95
C GLU A 20 15.30 -16.05 -32.68
N ALA A 21 14.10 -16.06 -33.26
CA ALA A 21 13.01 -15.14 -32.93
C ALA A 21 12.60 -15.18 -31.44
N GLY A 22 13.00 -16.21 -30.70
CA GLY A 22 12.82 -16.28 -29.24
C GLY A 22 13.57 -15.20 -28.45
N ARG A 23 14.51 -14.50 -29.08
CA ARG A 23 15.25 -13.36 -28.50
C ARG A 23 14.60 -12.01 -28.79
N GLU A 24 13.62 -11.97 -29.70
CA GLU A 24 12.98 -10.72 -30.09
C GLU A 24 12.05 -10.23 -28.98
N ILE A 25 12.10 -8.92 -28.74
CA ILE A 25 11.34 -8.24 -27.70
C ILE A 25 10.54 -7.12 -28.35
N GLU A 26 9.27 -7.01 -27.94
CA GLU A 26 8.39 -5.91 -28.26
C GLU A 26 8.31 -4.94 -27.09
N TYR A 27 8.42 -3.64 -27.39
CA TYR A 27 8.30 -2.57 -26.41
C TYR A 27 6.92 -1.92 -26.50
N GLU A 28 6.25 -1.76 -25.37
CA GLU A 28 5.07 -0.93 -25.22
C GLU A 28 5.52 0.46 -24.76
N TYR A 29 5.14 1.50 -25.52
CA TYR A 29 5.51 2.89 -25.23
C TYR A 29 4.34 3.65 -24.60
N ALA A 30 4.64 4.67 -23.80
CA ALA A 30 3.64 5.58 -23.27
C ALA A 30 3.04 6.44 -24.39
N GLN A 31 1.74 6.71 -24.35
CA GLN A 31 1.08 7.57 -25.34
C GLN A 31 1.17 9.05 -24.93
N LYS A 32 1.49 9.93 -25.88
CA LYS A 32 1.40 11.39 -25.74
C LYS A 32 0.32 11.96 -26.65
N LYS A 33 -0.36 12.99 -26.15
CA LYS A 33 -1.38 13.72 -26.90
C LYS A 33 -0.71 14.80 -27.75
N VAL A 34 -0.88 14.72 -29.07
CA VAL A 34 -0.38 15.69 -30.05
C VAL A 34 -1.56 16.19 -30.86
N LYS A 35 -1.57 17.47 -31.22
CA LYS A 35 -2.58 17.99 -32.15
C LYS A 35 -2.16 17.67 -33.58
N ASP A 36 -3.06 17.09 -34.36
CA ASP A 36 -2.85 16.87 -35.78
C ASP A 36 -2.97 18.17 -36.58
N GLU A 37 -2.78 18.07 -37.89
CA GLU A 37 -2.87 19.19 -38.83
C GLU A 37 -4.28 19.82 -38.90
N ASN A 38 -5.31 19.11 -38.41
CA ASN A 38 -6.69 19.59 -38.33
C ASN A 38 -7.06 20.15 -36.93
N GLY A 39 -6.11 20.17 -35.99
CA GLY A 39 -6.32 20.64 -34.63
C GLY A 39 -6.99 19.62 -33.70
N GLU A 40 -7.20 18.39 -34.16
CA GLU A 40 -7.72 17.28 -33.36
C GLU A 40 -6.62 16.67 -32.50
N THR A 41 -6.96 16.27 -31.27
CA THR A 41 -5.98 15.69 -30.35
C THR A 41 -5.85 14.20 -30.62
N VAL A 42 -4.74 13.80 -31.23
CA VAL A 42 -4.40 12.40 -31.54
C VAL A 42 -3.39 11.89 -30.51
N SER A 43 -3.54 10.63 -30.09
CA SER A 43 -2.58 9.98 -29.19
C SER A 43 -1.52 9.27 -30.04
N VAL A 44 -0.26 9.62 -29.86
CA VAL A 44 0.89 9.06 -30.57
C VAL A 44 1.86 8.49 -29.56
N ASP A 45 2.54 7.40 -29.88
CA ASP A 45 3.52 6.79 -29.00
C ASP A 45 4.71 7.73 -28.74
N ASP A 46 5.08 7.84 -27.46
CA ASP A 46 6.26 8.55 -27.01
C ASP A 46 7.41 7.55 -26.90
N THR A 47 8.17 7.41 -28.00
CA THR A 47 9.33 6.50 -28.08
C THR A 47 10.43 6.82 -27.07
N SER A 48 10.35 7.97 -26.37
CA SER A 48 11.24 8.32 -25.26
C SER A 48 10.87 7.66 -23.93
N LYS A 49 9.68 7.05 -23.81
CA LYS A 49 9.15 6.47 -22.58
C LYS A 49 8.63 5.07 -22.83
N VAL A 50 9.51 4.09 -22.66
CA VAL A 50 9.13 2.68 -22.58
C VAL A 50 8.29 2.49 -21.31
N LYS A 51 7.10 1.90 -21.47
CA LYS A 51 6.17 1.57 -20.39
C LYS A 51 6.36 0.13 -19.92
N SER A 52 6.56 -0.79 -20.86
CA SER A 52 6.75 -2.22 -20.63
C SER A 52 7.42 -2.84 -21.84
N PHE A 53 7.94 -4.04 -21.70
CA PHE A 53 8.37 -4.87 -22.81
C PHE A 53 7.87 -6.30 -22.59
N ASP A 54 7.76 -7.07 -23.67
CA ASP A 54 7.47 -8.49 -23.61
C ASP A 54 8.17 -9.22 -24.77
N GLY A 55 8.53 -10.48 -24.58
CA GLY A 55 9.16 -11.26 -25.64
C GLY A 55 8.15 -11.70 -26.69
N VAL A 56 8.52 -11.60 -27.97
CA VAL A 56 7.66 -11.93 -29.12
C VAL A 56 7.15 -13.38 -29.03
N LEU A 57 8.05 -14.31 -28.73
CA LEU A 57 7.74 -15.73 -28.61
C LEU A 57 7.71 -16.23 -27.16
N ILE A 58 8.60 -15.75 -26.30
CA ILE A 58 8.68 -16.20 -24.91
C ILE A 58 8.30 -15.02 -24.03
N PRO A 59 7.17 -15.07 -23.31
CA PRO A 59 6.78 -14.00 -22.39
C PRO A 59 7.83 -13.75 -21.31
N LYS A 60 7.96 -12.50 -20.87
CA LYS A 60 8.98 -12.12 -19.87
C LYS A 60 8.79 -12.84 -18.56
N GLU A 61 7.55 -13.13 -18.17
CA GLU A 61 7.23 -13.83 -16.94
C GLU A 61 7.83 -15.24 -16.93
N ILE A 62 7.94 -15.90 -18.09
CA ILE A 62 8.57 -17.21 -18.21
C ILE A 62 10.08 -17.10 -17.98
N ILE A 63 10.72 -16.04 -18.48
CA ILE A 63 12.15 -15.79 -18.23
C ILE A 63 12.39 -15.48 -16.76
N GLU A 64 11.60 -14.59 -16.18
CA GLU A 64 11.65 -14.22 -14.76
C GLU A 64 11.53 -15.47 -13.87
N MET A 65 10.51 -16.30 -14.09
CA MET A 65 10.29 -17.52 -13.31
C MET A 65 11.39 -18.59 -13.49
N SER A 66 11.98 -18.68 -14.69
CA SER A 66 12.95 -19.73 -14.99
C SER A 66 14.36 -19.39 -14.54
N TYR A 67 14.75 -18.11 -14.60
CA TYR A 67 16.14 -17.68 -14.40
C TYR A 67 16.34 -16.74 -13.21
N PHE A 68 15.28 -16.05 -12.76
CA PHE A 68 15.36 -15.05 -11.69
C PHE A 68 14.33 -15.28 -10.57
N PRO A 69 14.17 -16.52 -10.06
CA PRO A 69 13.19 -16.81 -9.02
C PRO A 69 13.52 -16.09 -7.70
N GLU A 70 14.80 -15.90 -7.37
CA GLU A 70 15.21 -15.21 -6.14
C GLU A 70 14.84 -13.72 -6.17
N GLU A 71 14.96 -13.07 -7.33
CA GLU A 71 14.54 -11.70 -7.53
C GLU A 71 13.02 -11.56 -7.46
N LEU A 72 12.26 -12.50 -8.05
CA LEU A 72 10.81 -12.54 -7.93
C LEU A 72 10.38 -12.74 -6.47
N ASP A 73 11.00 -13.65 -5.73
CA ASP A 73 10.73 -13.88 -4.31
C ASP A 73 11.03 -12.62 -3.48
N THR A 74 12.10 -11.91 -3.81
CA THR A 74 12.44 -10.63 -3.16
C THR A 74 11.38 -9.56 -3.42
N ILE A 75 10.93 -9.41 -4.68
CA ILE A 75 9.87 -8.47 -5.05
C ILE A 75 8.55 -8.85 -4.37
N ASN A 76 8.21 -10.14 -4.32
CA ASN A 76 7.01 -10.64 -3.66
C ASN A 76 7.05 -10.34 -2.15
N ALA A 77 8.17 -10.61 -1.48
CA ALA A 77 8.32 -10.31 -0.05
C ALA A 77 8.20 -8.80 0.24
N LEU A 78 8.79 -7.94 -0.60
CA LEU A 78 8.62 -6.49 -0.48
C LEU A 78 7.18 -6.05 -0.74
N THR A 79 6.50 -6.68 -1.70
CA THR A 79 5.09 -6.40 -2.03
C THR A 79 4.18 -6.80 -0.88
N GLU A 80 4.38 -8.00 -0.31
CA GLU A 80 3.67 -8.45 0.90
C GLU A 80 3.90 -7.49 2.06
N LYS A 81 5.14 -7.03 2.26
CA LYS A 81 5.46 -6.02 3.28
C LYS A 81 4.73 -4.70 3.03
N SER A 82 4.68 -4.20 1.79
CA SER A 82 3.97 -2.96 1.45
C SER A 82 2.46 -3.09 1.69
N VAL A 83 1.87 -4.24 1.35
CA VAL A 83 0.47 -4.55 1.62
C VAL A 83 0.19 -4.61 3.13
N ALA A 84 1.06 -5.27 3.90
CA ALA A 84 0.94 -5.32 5.36
C ALA A 84 1.03 -3.92 6.00
N LEU A 85 2.02 -3.11 5.60
CA LEU A 85 2.15 -1.73 6.07
C LEU A 85 0.92 -0.88 5.68
N GLY A 86 0.34 -1.10 4.49
CA GLY A 86 -0.90 -0.47 4.07
C GLY A 86 -2.07 -0.83 4.99
N ALA A 87 -2.24 -2.13 5.29
CA ALA A 87 -3.27 -2.61 6.20
C ALA A 87 -3.10 -2.05 7.62
N GLU A 88 -1.88 -2.02 8.14
CA GLU A 88 -1.58 -1.41 9.45
C GLU A 88 -1.89 0.09 9.49
N LEU A 89 -1.59 0.83 8.41
CA LEU A 89 -1.94 2.25 8.29
C LEU A 89 -3.46 2.45 8.22
N ASP A 90 -4.18 1.57 7.53
CA ASP A 90 -5.65 1.59 7.47
C ASP A 90 -6.27 1.30 8.84
N GLU A 91 -5.74 0.32 9.58
CA GLU A 91 -6.15 -0.03 10.95
C GLU A 91 -5.94 1.15 11.91
N MET A 92 -4.73 1.72 11.94
CA MET A 92 -4.43 2.91 12.75
C MET A 92 -5.34 4.09 12.41
N ARG A 93 -5.65 4.29 11.12
CA ARG A 93 -6.60 5.32 10.70
C ARG A 93 -7.98 5.02 11.28
N GLU A 94 -8.51 3.81 11.08
CA GLU A 94 -9.88 3.46 11.49
C GLU A 94 -10.08 3.56 13.01
N GLU A 95 -9.09 3.16 13.81
CA GLU A 95 -9.12 3.30 15.27
C GLU A 95 -9.17 4.76 15.72
N GLU A 96 -8.40 5.64 15.05
CA GLU A 96 -8.16 7.02 15.48
C GLU A 96 -8.93 8.07 14.64
N SER A 97 -9.92 7.66 13.83
CA SER A 97 -10.75 8.56 13.01
C SER A 97 -12.08 8.96 13.65
N GLY A 98 -12.36 8.49 14.87
CA GLY A 98 -13.58 8.82 15.60
C GLY A 98 -13.71 10.30 15.97
N ASP A 99 -14.84 10.67 16.58
CA ASP A 99 -15.10 12.07 16.94
C ASP A 99 -14.09 12.66 17.94
N ASP A 100 -13.52 11.79 18.78
CA ASP A 100 -12.43 12.07 19.73
C ASP A 100 -11.09 11.45 19.29
N GLY A 101 -10.98 11.00 18.03
CA GLY A 101 -9.81 10.28 17.53
C GLY A 101 -8.61 11.19 17.24
N LEU A 102 -7.40 10.67 17.49
CA LEU A 102 -6.15 11.45 17.42
C LEU A 102 -5.77 11.84 15.98
N LEU A 103 -6.33 11.18 14.96
CA LEU A 103 -6.00 11.42 13.55
C LEU A 103 -7.06 12.27 12.81
N LYS A 104 -8.13 12.68 13.48
CA LYS A 104 -9.24 13.45 12.89
C LYS A 104 -8.79 14.69 12.13
N GLU A 105 -7.86 15.46 12.71
CA GLU A 105 -7.38 16.73 12.16
C GLU A 105 -6.50 16.56 10.91
N VAL A 106 -6.08 15.34 10.58
CA VAL A 106 -5.21 15.05 9.43
C VAL A 106 -5.91 14.28 8.30
N LEU A 107 -7.18 13.95 8.46
CA LEU A 107 -8.01 13.34 7.43
C LEU A 107 -8.16 14.26 6.21
N ASN A 108 -8.47 13.66 5.06
CA ASN A 108 -8.92 14.37 3.87
C ASN A 108 -10.41 14.75 3.96
N GLU A 109 -10.94 15.45 2.95
CA GLU A 109 -12.33 15.92 2.92
C GLU A 109 -13.37 14.78 2.99
N ASN A 110 -13.00 13.57 2.56
CA ASN A 110 -13.89 12.41 2.54
C ASN A 110 -13.75 11.53 3.80
N GLY A 111 -12.75 11.76 4.65
CA GLY A 111 -12.45 10.94 5.81
C GLY A 111 -11.87 9.56 5.50
N ASP A 112 -11.51 9.27 4.25
CA ASP A 112 -11.04 7.94 3.81
C ASP A 112 -9.50 7.83 3.70
N GLY A 113 -8.77 8.92 3.93
CA GLY A 113 -7.31 8.89 3.90
C GLY A 113 -6.65 10.06 4.61
N ILE A 114 -5.35 9.91 4.89
CA ILE A 114 -4.51 10.92 5.55
C ILE A 114 -3.45 11.40 4.55
N PRO A 115 -3.63 12.59 3.94
CA PRO A 115 -2.62 13.15 3.05
C PRO A 115 -1.35 13.52 3.82
N LYS A 116 -0.18 13.18 3.25
CA LYS A 116 1.14 13.55 3.82
C LYS A 116 1.26 15.04 4.13
N ALA A 117 0.63 15.89 3.32
CA ALA A 117 0.60 17.34 3.51
C ALA A 117 -0.14 17.73 4.80
N ASN A 118 -1.30 17.12 5.06
CA ASN A 118 -2.11 17.39 6.26
C ASN A 118 -1.37 16.91 7.51
N LEU A 119 -0.84 15.69 7.48
CA LEU A 119 -0.05 15.11 8.55
C LEU A 119 1.15 16.01 8.94
N ASN A 120 1.94 16.40 7.94
CA ASN A 120 3.11 17.27 8.17
C ASN A 120 2.72 18.66 8.65
N LYS A 121 1.59 19.20 8.20
CA LYS A 121 1.10 20.49 8.68
C LYS A 121 0.73 20.41 10.16
N ARG A 122 -0.03 19.38 10.55
CA ARG A 122 -0.45 19.20 11.95
C ARG A 122 0.72 18.91 12.88
N LEU A 123 1.67 18.06 12.48
CA LEU A 123 2.89 17.83 13.24
C LEU A 123 3.66 19.13 13.48
N LYS A 124 3.81 20.00 12.47
CA LYS A 124 4.46 21.32 12.64
C LYS A 124 3.68 22.25 13.57
N GLU A 125 2.35 22.22 13.52
CA GLU A 125 1.51 22.97 14.45
C GLU A 125 1.72 22.50 15.89
N LEU A 126 1.75 21.19 16.14
CA LEU A 126 2.00 20.63 17.47
C LEU A 126 3.44 20.90 17.95
N GLU A 127 4.42 20.83 17.04
CA GLU A 127 5.80 21.19 17.35
C GLU A 127 5.96 22.67 17.73
N SER A 128 5.20 23.57 17.09
CA SER A 128 5.19 24.99 17.45
C SER A 128 4.59 25.27 18.83
N LYS A 129 3.81 24.33 19.36
CA LYS A 129 3.21 24.39 20.71
C LYS A 129 4.10 23.77 21.78
N LYS A 130 5.29 23.27 21.45
CA LYS A 130 6.24 22.73 22.44
C LYS A 130 6.52 23.78 23.50
N THR A 131 6.36 23.41 24.77
CA THR A 131 6.66 24.27 25.90
C THR A 131 7.61 23.57 26.86
N SER A 132 8.36 24.35 27.63
CA SER A 132 9.11 23.83 28.78
C SER A 132 9.24 24.95 29.80
N ALA A 133 9.35 24.58 31.08
CA ALA A 133 9.59 25.55 32.15
C ALA A 133 10.84 26.40 31.87
N VAL A 134 11.88 25.78 31.30
CA VAL A 134 13.12 26.43 30.87
C VAL A 134 12.89 27.40 29.71
N MET A 135 12.11 27.02 28.68
CA MET A 135 11.82 27.89 27.53
C MET A 135 10.97 29.10 27.92
N ASP A 136 9.96 28.90 28.78
CA ASP A 136 9.13 30.00 29.30
C ASP A 136 9.95 30.97 30.14
N ALA A 137 10.83 30.44 31.00
CA ALA A 137 11.71 31.24 31.84
C ALA A 137 12.77 31.99 31.02
N MET A 138 13.34 31.35 29.99
CA MET A 138 14.30 31.97 29.07
C MET A 138 13.65 33.03 28.17
N THR A 139 12.40 32.83 27.75
CA THR A 139 11.60 33.81 27.01
C THR A 139 11.33 35.04 27.88
N LYS A 140 10.93 34.85 29.15
CA LYS A 140 10.78 35.95 30.12
C LYS A 140 12.10 36.68 30.40
N LEU A 141 13.23 35.97 30.46
CA LEU A 141 14.54 36.64 30.56
C LEU A 141 14.82 37.52 29.35
N MET A 142 14.49 37.04 28.14
CA MET A 142 14.70 37.82 26.93
C MET A 142 13.84 39.10 26.89
N THR A 143 12.58 39.03 27.33
CA THR A 143 11.70 40.21 27.41
C THR A 143 12.17 41.21 28.46
N LEU A 144 12.55 40.73 29.65
CA LEU A 144 13.10 41.59 30.72
C LEU A 144 14.43 42.23 30.32
N PHE A 145 15.24 41.53 29.52
CA PHE A 145 16.47 42.09 28.95
C PHE A 145 16.18 43.24 27.98
N ASP A 146 15.22 43.06 27.06
CA ASP A 146 14.84 44.11 26.12
C ASP A 146 14.14 45.30 26.81
N GLU A 147 13.47 45.07 27.96
CA GLU A 147 12.90 46.11 28.83
C GLU A 147 13.94 46.77 29.77
N GLY A 148 15.17 46.28 29.83
CA GLY A 148 16.23 46.81 30.70
C GLY A 148 16.07 46.51 32.19
N LYS A 149 15.18 45.60 32.57
CA LYS A 149 14.82 45.26 33.97
C LYS A 149 15.73 44.19 34.56
N THR A 150 17.00 44.54 34.73
CA THR A 150 18.04 43.60 35.20
C THR A 150 17.78 43.01 36.58
N ASP A 151 17.18 43.76 37.52
CA ASP A 151 16.85 43.26 38.86
C ASP A 151 15.79 42.15 38.84
N GLU A 152 14.82 42.25 37.93
CA GLU A 152 13.77 41.24 37.72
C GLU A 152 14.34 39.98 37.04
N MET A 153 15.36 40.12 36.21
CA MET A 153 16.09 38.99 35.61
C MET A 153 16.82 38.17 36.67
N GLU A 154 17.51 38.83 37.61
CA GLU A 154 18.21 38.17 38.72
C GLU A 154 17.23 37.43 39.66
N ALA A 155 16.08 38.04 39.93
CA ALA A 155 15.02 37.41 40.72
C ALA A 155 14.44 36.16 40.04
N LEU A 156 14.39 36.14 38.69
CA LEU A 156 13.87 35.01 37.92
C LEU A 156 14.87 33.84 37.89
N ILE A 157 16.17 34.12 37.76
CA ILE A 157 17.23 33.10 37.83
C ILE A 157 17.30 32.46 39.22
N SER A 158 17.13 33.25 40.28
CA SER A 158 17.09 32.74 41.66
C SER A 158 15.92 31.79 41.91
N LYS A 159 14.81 31.97 41.19
CA LYS A 159 13.60 31.12 41.28
C LYS A 159 13.63 29.90 40.35
N ALA A 160 14.50 29.90 39.34
CA ALA A 160 14.58 28.86 38.32
C ALA A 160 16.03 28.33 38.23
N PRO A 161 16.43 27.40 39.12
CA PRO A 161 17.80 26.88 39.18
C PRO A 161 18.24 26.17 37.89
N GLU A 162 17.30 25.67 37.09
CA GLU A 162 17.51 25.05 35.79
C GLU A 162 18.14 26.01 34.76
N LEU A 163 17.96 27.34 34.93
CA LEU A 163 18.59 28.35 34.07
C LEU A 163 20.09 28.52 34.36
N ALA A 164 20.58 28.02 35.50
CA ALA A 164 21.99 28.12 35.88
C ALA A 164 22.90 27.20 35.04
N GLU A 165 22.33 26.17 34.40
CA GLU A 165 23.05 25.28 33.49
C GLU A 165 23.36 25.96 32.14
N PHE A 166 22.69 27.07 31.82
CA PHE A 166 22.85 27.79 30.57
C PHE A 166 23.84 28.95 30.69
N ASP A 167 24.76 29.05 29.73
CA ASP A 167 25.71 30.16 29.65
C ASP A 167 25.01 31.43 29.13
N ILE A 168 24.42 32.22 30.04
CA ILE A 168 23.62 33.43 29.74
C ILE A 168 24.37 34.75 30.00
N ARG A 169 25.61 34.72 30.51
CA ARG A 169 26.38 35.92 30.93
C ARG A 169 27.70 36.11 30.18
N ASN A 170 28.07 37.36 29.95
CA ASN A 170 29.36 37.75 29.37
C ASN A 170 30.50 37.68 30.40
N LYS A 171 31.76 37.80 29.94
CA LYS A 171 32.96 37.77 30.81
C LYS A 171 32.98 38.86 31.91
N ASN A 172 32.19 39.92 31.74
CA ASN A 172 32.01 41.03 32.66
C ASN A 172 30.81 40.86 33.62
N GLY A 173 30.16 39.68 33.62
CA GLY A 173 29.04 39.36 34.53
C GLY A 173 27.67 39.90 34.09
N THR A 174 27.60 40.72 33.03
CA THR A 174 26.33 41.23 32.49
C THR A 174 25.66 40.21 31.56
N PHE A 175 24.34 40.32 31.40
CA PHE A 175 23.58 39.49 30.47
C PHE A 175 24.02 39.73 29.01
N GLY A 176 24.32 38.65 28.28
CA GLY A 176 24.72 38.73 26.88
C GLY A 176 23.54 38.44 25.96
N LYS A 177 23.11 39.40 25.13
CA LYS A 177 21.99 39.20 24.17
C LYS A 177 22.18 37.98 23.27
N ALA A 178 23.40 37.75 22.78
CA ALA A 178 23.72 36.59 21.94
C ALA A 178 23.68 35.27 22.73
N LYS A 179 24.07 35.31 24.01
CA LYS A 179 24.07 34.17 24.92
C LYS A 179 22.66 33.77 25.35
N LEU A 180 21.83 34.75 25.70
CA LEU A 180 20.40 34.55 25.95
C LEU A 180 19.68 33.95 24.73
N LYS A 181 20.00 34.42 23.50
CA LYS A 181 19.47 33.80 22.27
C LYS A 181 19.92 32.36 22.07
N ALA A 182 21.18 32.04 22.36
CA ALA A 182 21.70 30.67 22.24
C ALA A 182 21.05 29.73 23.28
N ALA A 183 20.88 30.22 24.51
CA ALA A 183 20.22 29.50 25.58
C ALA A 183 18.72 29.31 25.32
N LEU A 184 18.04 30.32 24.76
CA LEU A 184 16.66 30.21 24.28
C LEU A 184 16.51 29.13 23.21
N LYS A 185 17.46 29.08 22.27
CA LYS A 185 17.45 28.06 21.22
C LYS A 185 17.61 26.64 21.79
N LEU A 186 18.56 26.44 22.69
CA LEU A 186 18.73 25.15 23.38
C LEU A 186 17.50 24.76 24.22
N ALA A 187 16.86 25.73 24.87
CA ALA A 187 15.63 25.51 25.64
C ALA A 187 14.42 25.17 24.76
N MET A 188 14.36 25.71 23.54
CA MET A 188 13.38 25.34 22.52
C MET A 188 13.63 23.92 21.99
N ASP A 189 14.90 23.53 21.81
CA ASP A 189 15.27 22.18 21.37
C ASP A 189 14.92 21.11 22.44
N SER A 190 14.95 21.47 23.73
CA SER A 190 14.52 20.61 24.85
C SER A 190 13.03 20.70 25.18
N ALA A 191 12.25 21.52 24.46
CA ALA A 191 10.83 21.71 24.74
C ALA A 191 10.00 20.49 24.29
N VAL A 192 9.03 20.10 25.12
CA VAL A 192 8.18 18.93 24.86
C VAL A 192 6.79 19.41 24.52
N VAL A 193 6.08 18.64 23.69
CA VAL A 193 4.67 18.92 23.39
C VAL A 193 3.89 18.83 24.72
N PRO A 194 3.04 19.83 25.05
CA PRO A 194 2.24 19.81 26.27
C PRO A 194 1.45 18.50 26.40
N GLU A 195 1.24 18.03 27.64
CA GLU A 195 0.62 16.73 27.94
C GLU A 195 -0.72 16.51 27.21
N ILE A 196 -1.49 17.59 27.02
CA ILE A 196 -2.78 17.62 26.32
C ILE A 196 -2.68 17.17 24.84
N TYR A 197 -1.54 17.41 24.18
CA TYR A 197 -1.32 17.08 22.78
C TYR A 197 -0.31 15.94 22.60
N LYS A 198 0.19 15.37 23.69
CA LYS A 198 1.28 14.38 23.63
C LYS A 198 0.82 13.10 22.94
N GLU A 199 -0.35 12.58 23.32
CA GLU A 199 -0.91 11.37 22.71
C GLU A 199 -1.18 11.57 21.22
N GLU A 200 -1.76 12.70 20.83
CA GLU A 200 -1.97 13.08 19.42
C GLU A 200 -0.65 13.15 18.66
N TYR A 201 0.35 13.82 19.22
CA TYR A 201 1.67 13.96 18.58
C TYR A 201 2.37 12.63 18.39
N ASP A 202 2.35 11.77 19.42
CA ASP A 202 2.97 10.44 19.37
C ASP A 202 2.27 9.54 18.34
N ALA A 203 0.93 9.57 18.28
CA ALA A 203 0.15 8.84 17.27
C ALA A 203 0.46 9.31 15.84
N LEU A 204 0.53 10.64 15.63
CA LEU A 204 0.87 11.22 14.32
C LEU A 204 2.31 10.87 13.89
N LEU A 205 3.26 10.84 14.82
CA LEU A 205 4.64 10.41 14.53
C LEU A 205 4.70 8.91 14.18
N ALA A 206 3.98 8.06 14.92
CA ALA A 206 3.90 6.63 14.63
C ALA A 206 3.31 6.38 13.23
N TYR A 207 2.22 7.08 12.89
CA TYR A 207 1.61 7.02 11.56
C TYR A 207 2.58 7.51 10.47
N GLN A 208 3.25 8.64 10.71
CA GLN A 208 4.24 9.20 9.77
C GLN A 208 5.39 8.23 9.51
N ALA A 209 5.92 7.59 10.55
CA ALA A 209 7.03 6.64 10.43
C ALA A 209 6.64 5.44 9.55
N LYS A 210 5.47 4.83 9.79
CA LYS A 210 4.96 3.73 8.95
C LYS A 210 4.67 4.19 7.51
N MET A 211 4.13 5.39 7.33
CA MET A 211 3.90 5.96 6.00
C MET A 211 5.22 6.10 5.22
N ILE A 212 6.28 6.58 5.87
CA ILE A 212 7.62 6.68 5.27
C ILE A 212 8.18 5.29 4.96
N GLU A 213 8.09 4.34 5.88
CA GLU A 213 8.55 2.96 5.67
C GLU A 213 7.85 2.31 4.46
N LYS A 214 6.55 2.55 4.30
CA LYS A 214 5.79 2.08 3.13
C LYS A 214 6.28 2.75 1.84
N GLU A 215 6.48 4.06 1.84
CA GLU A 215 7.02 4.79 0.67
C GLU A 215 8.42 4.28 0.27
N GLU A 216 9.29 4.01 1.24
CA GLU A 216 10.62 3.43 1.02
C GLU A 216 10.53 2.00 0.46
N THR A 217 9.60 1.19 1.00
CA THR A 217 9.33 -0.16 0.50
C THR A 217 8.81 -0.13 -0.93
N ASP A 218 7.85 0.74 -1.25
CA ASP A 218 7.31 0.92 -2.61
C ASP A 218 8.38 1.40 -3.60
N LYS A 219 9.32 2.22 -3.13
CA LYS A 219 10.48 2.62 -3.93
C LYS A 219 11.43 1.44 -4.17
N ALA A 220 11.72 0.65 -3.14
CA ALA A 220 12.56 -0.54 -3.24
C ALA A 220 11.96 -1.58 -4.21
N ILE A 221 10.63 -1.76 -4.21
CA ILE A 221 9.93 -2.61 -5.19
C ILE A 221 10.23 -2.13 -6.61
N LYS A 222 10.03 -0.83 -6.90
CA LYS A 222 10.28 -0.29 -8.26
C LYS A 222 11.73 -0.42 -8.70
N GLU A 223 12.67 -0.22 -7.77
CA GLU A 223 14.10 -0.37 -8.05
C GLU A 223 14.47 -1.84 -8.32
N ALA A 224 13.95 -2.77 -7.52
CA ALA A 224 14.13 -4.22 -7.71
C ALA A 224 13.50 -4.70 -9.03
N GLN A 225 12.31 -4.20 -9.37
CA GLN A 225 11.61 -4.55 -10.60
C GLN A 225 12.36 -4.03 -11.83
N LYS A 226 12.88 -2.80 -11.78
CA LYS A 226 13.74 -2.28 -12.84
C LYS A 226 15.04 -3.09 -12.97
N ALA A 227 15.66 -3.48 -11.86
CA ALA A 227 16.86 -4.30 -11.89
C ALA A 227 16.59 -5.70 -12.46
N LEU A 228 15.42 -6.27 -12.18
CA LEU A 228 14.95 -7.52 -12.78
C LEU A 228 14.70 -7.36 -14.28
N ASP A 229 13.99 -6.31 -14.69
CA ASP A 229 13.74 -5.97 -16.09
C ASP A 229 15.06 -5.86 -16.88
N ASP A 230 16.06 -5.16 -16.35
CA ASP A 230 17.39 -5.02 -16.98
C ASP A 230 18.09 -6.39 -17.13
N LYS A 231 17.97 -7.28 -16.13
CA LYS A 231 18.51 -8.66 -16.19
C LYS A 231 17.76 -9.53 -17.20
N VAL A 232 16.44 -9.40 -17.28
CA VAL A 232 15.59 -10.14 -18.21
C VAL A 232 15.92 -9.74 -19.65
N LEU A 233 16.06 -8.43 -19.93
CA LEU A 233 16.49 -7.93 -21.24
C LEU A 233 17.85 -8.52 -21.64
N ALA A 234 18.84 -8.50 -20.74
CA ALA A 234 20.14 -9.11 -21.01
C ALA A 234 20.02 -10.62 -21.26
N LYS A 235 19.17 -11.33 -20.48
CA LYS A 235 18.99 -12.77 -20.65
C LYS A 235 18.38 -13.13 -22.00
N TYR A 236 17.42 -12.35 -22.51
CA TYR A 236 16.85 -12.58 -23.85
C TYR A 236 17.91 -12.58 -24.95
N GLU A 237 18.88 -11.65 -24.90
CA GLU A 237 19.97 -11.57 -25.88
C GLU A 237 20.89 -12.80 -25.83
N GLU A 238 21.09 -13.35 -24.63
CA GLU A 238 21.99 -14.48 -24.37
C GLU A 238 21.36 -15.86 -24.61
N LEU A 239 20.03 -15.95 -24.80
CA LEU A 239 19.34 -17.23 -24.93
C LEU A 239 19.89 -18.08 -26.08
N THR A 240 20.26 -19.31 -25.79
CA THR A 240 20.62 -20.30 -26.81
C THR A 240 19.37 -20.90 -27.46
N VAL A 241 19.51 -21.46 -28.67
CA VAL A 241 18.39 -22.10 -29.37
C VAL A 241 17.81 -23.27 -28.57
N GLU A 242 18.62 -24.01 -27.82
CA GLU A 242 18.13 -25.11 -26.97
C GLU A 242 17.36 -24.59 -25.75
N GLU A 243 17.83 -23.52 -25.10
CA GLU A 243 17.06 -22.84 -24.04
C GLU A 243 15.74 -22.30 -24.59
N ILE A 244 15.74 -21.68 -25.77
CA ILE A 244 14.51 -21.17 -26.40
C ILE A 244 13.51 -22.30 -26.63
N LYS A 245 13.96 -23.45 -27.15
CA LYS A 245 13.09 -24.62 -27.35
C LYS A 245 12.49 -25.10 -26.04
N HIS A 246 13.30 -25.19 -24.98
CA HIS A 246 12.82 -25.61 -23.66
C HIS A 246 11.78 -24.63 -23.09
N LEU A 247 12.08 -23.33 -23.09
CA LEU A 247 11.18 -22.30 -22.58
C LEU A 247 9.88 -22.24 -23.38
N LEU A 248 9.96 -22.35 -24.71
CA LEU A 248 8.79 -22.27 -25.56
C LEU A 248 7.93 -23.54 -25.49
N PHE A 249 8.55 -24.72 -25.58
CA PHE A 249 7.81 -25.97 -25.61
C PHE A 249 7.35 -26.38 -24.21
N ASP A 250 8.28 -26.52 -23.26
CA ASP A 250 7.97 -27.06 -21.94
C ASP A 250 7.31 -26.00 -21.06
N MET A 251 7.88 -24.80 -21.01
CA MET A 251 7.44 -23.76 -20.05
C MET A 251 6.26 -22.92 -20.55
N LYS A 252 6.10 -22.70 -21.87
CA LYS A 252 4.96 -21.94 -22.43
C LYS A 252 3.85 -22.88 -22.88
N TRP A 253 4.09 -23.72 -23.88
CA TRP A 253 3.03 -24.47 -24.55
C TRP A 253 2.52 -25.64 -23.72
N MET A 254 3.41 -26.50 -23.24
CA MET A 254 3.05 -27.69 -22.46
C MET A 254 2.46 -27.30 -21.10
N ALA A 255 3.06 -26.34 -20.40
CA ALA A 255 2.50 -25.82 -19.15
C ALA A 255 1.06 -25.28 -19.33
N LYS A 256 0.80 -24.54 -20.42
CA LYS A 256 -0.54 -24.02 -20.71
C LYS A 256 -1.53 -25.14 -21.04
N LEU A 257 -1.14 -26.09 -21.88
CA LEU A 257 -1.98 -27.24 -22.23
C LEU A 257 -2.30 -28.09 -20.99
N GLU A 258 -1.32 -28.34 -20.14
CA GLU A 258 -1.51 -29.08 -18.89
C GLU A 258 -2.51 -28.36 -17.98
N THR A 259 -2.34 -27.04 -17.81
CA THR A 259 -3.23 -26.21 -17.01
C THR A 259 -4.66 -26.24 -17.56
N ASP A 260 -4.83 -26.10 -18.87
CA ASP A 260 -6.15 -26.11 -19.51
C ASP A 260 -6.83 -27.47 -19.36
N ILE A 261 -6.11 -28.58 -19.54
CA ILE A 261 -6.63 -29.94 -19.32
C ILE A 261 -7.04 -30.13 -17.86
N ARG A 262 -6.19 -29.71 -16.91
CA ARG A 262 -6.47 -29.81 -15.48
C ARG A 262 -7.71 -29.00 -15.09
N ASN A 263 -7.86 -27.80 -15.63
CA ASN A 263 -9.01 -26.94 -15.40
C ASN A 263 -10.30 -27.55 -15.95
N GLU A 264 -10.26 -28.14 -17.16
CA GLU A 264 -11.42 -28.82 -17.73
C GLU A 264 -11.84 -30.03 -16.88
N ILE A 265 -10.87 -30.83 -16.41
CA ILE A 265 -11.13 -31.95 -15.49
C ILE A 265 -11.77 -31.43 -14.20
N ALA A 266 -11.23 -30.37 -13.60
CA ALA A 266 -11.76 -29.77 -12.38
C ALA A 266 -13.20 -29.25 -12.58
N GLN A 267 -13.49 -28.64 -13.73
CA GLN A 267 -14.83 -28.16 -14.07
C GLN A 267 -15.84 -29.30 -14.18
N VAL A 268 -15.48 -30.39 -14.88
CA VAL A 268 -16.33 -31.58 -14.97
C VAL A 268 -16.57 -32.19 -13.58
N LEU A 269 -15.52 -32.32 -12.77
CA LEU A 269 -15.62 -32.85 -11.41
C LEU A 269 -16.54 -31.99 -10.53
N ASN A 270 -16.37 -30.67 -10.55
CA ASN A 270 -17.23 -29.74 -9.80
C ASN A 270 -18.69 -29.80 -10.26
N SER A 271 -18.94 -29.96 -11.57
CA SER A 271 -20.28 -30.16 -12.10
C SER A 271 -20.92 -31.45 -11.60
N LEU A 272 -20.15 -32.56 -11.61
CA LEU A 272 -20.61 -33.84 -11.09
C LEU A 272 -20.87 -33.78 -9.58
N SER A 273 -19.97 -33.20 -8.80
CA SER A 273 -20.16 -32.98 -7.36
C SER A 273 -21.42 -32.18 -7.07
N SER A 274 -21.67 -31.10 -7.83
CA SER A 274 -22.88 -30.30 -7.71
C SER A 274 -24.14 -31.11 -8.02
N LYS A 275 -24.11 -31.97 -9.05
CA LYS A 275 -25.22 -32.88 -9.40
C LYS A 275 -25.46 -33.93 -8.32
N VAL A 276 -24.40 -34.52 -7.77
CA VAL A 276 -24.49 -35.48 -6.68
C VAL A 276 -25.08 -34.83 -5.43
N LEU A 277 -24.63 -33.62 -5.07
CA LEU A 277 -25.21 -32.85 -3.97
C LEU A 277 -26.69 -32.52 -4.21
N LEU A 278 -27.07 -32.16 -5.45
CA LEU A 278 -28.46 -31.90 -5.79
C LEU A 278 -29.32 -33.15 -5.65
N ILE A 279 -28.84 -34.31 -6.12
CA ILE A 279 -29.52 -35.60 -5.96
C ILE A 279 -29.62 -35.93 -4.47
N ALA A 280 -28.52 -35.83 -3.72
CA ALA A 280 -28.52 -36.07 -2.27
C ALA A 280 -29.58 -35.21 -1.59
N LYS A 281 -29.63 -33.90 -1.83
CA LYS A 281 -30.67 -33.00 -1.31
C LYS A 281 -32.09 -33.40 -1.73
N ARG A 282 -32.27 -33.83 -2.99
CA ARG A 282 -33.59 -34.22 -3.51
C ARG A 282 -34.11 -35.51 -2.86
N TYR A 283 -33.21 -36.45 -2.56
CA TYR A 283 -33.54 -37.75 -1.98
C TYR A 283 -33.26 -37.82 -0.48
N GLU A 284 -32.81 -36.73 0.15
CA GLU A 284 -32.60 -36.60 1.60
C GLU A 284 -33.91 -36.78 2.37
N HIS A 285 -35.02 -36.41 1.75
CA HIS A 285 -36.35 -36.66 2.27
C HIS A 285 -37.14 -37.47 1.25
N THR A 286 -37.63 -38.62 1.69
CA THR A 286 -38.55 -39.42 0.89
C THR A 286 -39.87 -38.66 0.71
N LEU A 287 -40.58 -38.92 -0.40
CA LEU A 287 -41.88 -38.32 -0.64
C LEU A 287 -42.86 -38.58 0.53
N GLY A 288 -42.81 -39.79 1.11
CA GLY A 288 -43.62 -40.16 2.27
C GLY A 288 -43.32 -39.32 3.51
N GLU A 289 -42.05 -39.03 3.81
CA GLU A 289 -41.67 -38.15 4.93
C GLU A 289 -42.14 -36.70 4.70
N ILE A 290 -42.09 -36.22 3.46
CA ILE A 290 -42.61 -34.90 3.11
C ILE A 290 -44.14 -34.87 3.25
N GLU A 291 -44.84 -35.89 2.74
CA GLU A 291 -46.30 -36.03 2.88
C GLU A 291 -46.73 -36.10 4.35
N GLU A 292 -45.99 -36.83 5.20
CA GLU A 292 -46.26 -36.91 6.63
C GLU A 292 -46.04 -35.57 7.35
N LYS A 293 -44.96 -34.83 7.01
CA LYS A 293 -44.72 -33.48 7.52
C LYS A 293 -45.80 -32.50 7.07
N VAL A 294 -46.26 -32.59 5.82
CA VAL A 294 -47.34 -31.77 5.27
C VAL A 294 -48.66 -32.08 5.97
N GLU A 295 -49.00 -33.35 6.17
CA GLU A 295 -50.21 -33.74 6.89
C GLU A 295 -50.18 -33.29 8.35
N THR A 296 -49.04 -33.42 9.01
CA THR A 296 -48.86 -32.93 10.38
C THR A 296 -49.05 -31.41 10.47
N SER A 297 -48.44 -30.66 9.55
CA SER A 297 -48.58 -29.20 9.47
C SER A 297 -50.02 -28.79 9.13
N ARG A 298 -50.67 -29.50 8.20
CA ARG A 298 -52.08 -29.29 7.81
C ARG A 298 -53.01 -29.50 9.01
N LYS A 299 -52.83 -30.58 9.77
CA LYS A 299 -53.58 -30.84 11.00
C LYS A 299 -53.36 -29.75 12.04
N ALA A 300 -52.13 -29.26 12.22
CA ALA A 300 -51.84 -28.17 13.14
C ALA A 300 -52.56 -26.86 12.75
N VAL A 301 -52.55 -26.52 11.45
CA VAL A 301 -53.27 -25.35 10.91
C VAL A 301 -54.78 -25.52 11.07
N MET A 302 -55.32 -26.70 10.76
CA MET A 302 -56.74 -27.00 10.97
C MET A 302 -57.11 -26.80 12.44
N LEU A 303 -56.41 -27.42 13.38
CA LEU A 303 -56.65 -27.23 14.82
C LEU A 303 -56.57 -25.75 15.24
N ALA A 304 -55.64 -24.98 14.67
CA ALA A 304 -55.55 -23.55 14.94
C ALA A 304 -56.77 -22.76 14.41
N LEU A 305 -57.24 -23.08 13.19
CA LEU A 305 -58.43 -22.47 12.59
C LEU A 305 -59.72 -22.85 13.34
N GLU A 306 -59.82 -24.09 13.80
CA GLU A 306 -60.91 -24.57 14.68
C GLU A 306 -60.94 -23.77 15.99
N ARG A 307 -59.78 -23.55 16.62
CA ARG A 307 -59.67 -22.68 17.81
C ARG A 307 -60.06 -21.23 17.53
N MET A 308 -59.87 -20.75 16.30
CA MET A 308 -60.31 -19.42 15.86
C MET A 308 -61.80 -19.37 15.48
N GLY A 309 -62.52 -20.49 15.54
CA GLY A 309 -63.98 -20.54 15.35
C GLY A 309 -64.43 -20.86 13.92
N TYR A 310 -63.52 -21.20 13.00
CA TYR A 310 -63.87 -21.69 11.68
C TYR A 310 -64.32 -23.16 11.76
N LYS A 311 -65.42 -23.49 11.07
CA LYS A 311 -65.92 -24.87 10.93
C LYS A 311 -65.92 -25.24 9.45
N TRP A 312 -65.39 -26.42 9.12
CA TRP A 312 -65.35 -26.98 7.78
C TRP A 312 -66.12 -28.30 7.72
#